data_AF-A0A2N2SJK5-F1
#
_entry.id   AF-A0A2N2SJK5-F1
#
_cell.length_a   1.000
_cell.length_b   1.000
_cell.length_c   1.000
_cell.angle_alpha   90.00
_cell.angle_beta   90.00
_cell.angle_gamma   90.00
#
_symmetry.space_group_name_H-M   'P 1'
#
loop_
_entity.id
_entity.type
_entity.pdbx_description
1 polymer ?
#
loop_
_entity_poly.entity_id
_entity_poly.type
_entity_poly.pdbx_seq_one_letter_code
_entity_poly.pdbx_strand_id
1 'polypeptide(L)' 'MKFALSLASLATMAAFAAGPAFASNDHAAHHGAAPAAASAAEAFSDGTVKKVDKAAGKITISHGPLAALDMPPMTMVFRA' A
#
# COMPACT_ATOMS: atom_id res chain seq x y z
N MET A 1 -8.68 -48.41 32.03
CA MET A 1 -9.14 -49.28 30.92
C MET A 1 -9.18 -48.39 29.67
N LYS A 2 -8.06 -48.04 29.02
CA LYS A 2 -7.21 -48.84 28.10
C LYS A 2 -8.01 -49.62 27.05
N PHE A 3 -8.41 -48.92 25.98
CA PHE A 3 -8.52 -49.50 24.64
C PHE A 3 -7.82 -48.56 23.66
N ALA A 4 -6.59 -48.92 23.35
CA ALA A 4 -5.82 -48.36 22.27
C ALA A 4 -6.07 -49.18 20.99
N LEU A 5 -5.91 -48.49 19.86
CA LEU A 5 -5.31 -48.99 18.62
C LEU A 5 -6.22 -49.74 17.63
N SER A 6 -6.49 -49.09 16.49
CA SER A 6 -6.35 -49.65 15.13
C SER A 6 -6.46 -48.51 14.11
N LEU A 7 -5.36 -48.18 13.41
CA LEU A 7 -5.04 -48.63 12.04
C LEU A 7 -5.82 -47.78 11.01
N ALA A 8 -5.27 -46.65 10.58
CA ALA A 8 -4.50 -46.51 9.32
C ALA A 8 -5.38 -46.65 8.06
N SER A 9 -5.04 -45.85 7.03
CA SER A 9 -5.72 -45.70 5.72
C SER A 9 -6.96 -44.81 5.80
N LEU A 10 -7.14 -43.76 5.02
CA LEU A 10 -6.84 -43.68 3.60
C LEU A 10 -6.74 -42.19 3.22
N ALA A 11 -5.52 -41.72 2.95
CA ALA A 11 -5.31 -40.47 2.24
C ALA A 11 -5.77 -40.69 0.79
N THR A 12 -6.80 -39.99 0.33
CA THR A 12 -7.11 -39.92 -1.10
C THR A 12 -7.89 -38.65 -1.44
N MET A 13 -7.39 -37.99 -2.49
CA MET A 13 -8.03 -36.98 -3.32
C MET A 13 -8.31 -35.61 -2.67
N ALA A 14 -7.88 -34.47 -3.22
CA ALA A 14 -7.44 -34.19 -4.58
C ALA A 14 -6.36 -33.10 -4.56
N ALA A 15 -5.27 -33.36 -5.29
CA ALA A 15 -4.36 -32.32 -5.71
C ALA A 15 -5.14 -31.39 -6.66
N PHE A 16 -5.62 -30.26 -6.14
CA PHE A 16 -6.08 -29.17 -6.98
C PHE A 16 -4.84 -28.60 -7.66
N ALA A 17 -4.61 -29.00 -8.92
CA ALA A 17 -3.59 -28.41 -9.77
C ALA A 17 -3.96 -26.95 -9.98
N ALA A 18 -3.46 -26.08 -9.12
CA ALA A 18 -3.39 -24.65 -9.39
C ALA A 18 -2.42 -24.47 -10.56
N GLY A 19 -2.97 -24.47 -11.78
CA GLY A 19 -2.23 -23.99 -12.94
C GLY A 19 -1.74 -22.56 -12.67
N PRO A 20 -0.61 -22.15 -13.25
CA PRO A 20 -0.14 -20.79 -13.09
C PRO A 20 -1.20 -19.83 -13.65
N ALA A 21 -1.74 -18.97 -12.78
CA ALA A 21 -2.50 -17.82 -13.21
C ALA A 21 -1.52 -16.84 -13.86
N PHE A 22 -1.52 -16.75 -15.19
CA PHE A 22 -0.81 -15.69 -15.89
C PHE A 22 -1.58 -14.38 -15.66
N ALA A 23 -0.98 -13.45 -14.92
CA ALA A 23 -1.45 -12.08 -14.86
C ALA A 23 -1.19 -11.42 -16.23
N SER A 24 -2.24 -10.91 -16.88
CA SER A 24 -2.07 -10.12 -18.11
C SER A 24 -1.36 -8.82 -17.76
N ASN A 25 -0.16 -8.62 -18.31
CA ASN A 25 0.65 -7.42 -18.09
C ASN A 25 0.39 -6.40 -19.21
N ASP A 26 -0.85 -5.92 -19.34
CA ASP A 26 -1.27 -4.96 -20.39
C ASP A 26 -0.88 -3.50 -20.08
N HIS A 27 0.12 -3.26 -19.24
CA HIS A 27 0.64 -1.91 -18.94
C HIS A 27 1.92 -1.54 -19.72
N ALA A 28 2.27 -2.29 -20.77
CA ALA A 28 3.53 -2.09 -21.51
C ALA A 28 3.54 -0.91 -22.49
N ALA A 29 2.41 -0.25 -22.76
CA ALA A 29 2.28 0.72 -23.86
C ALA A 29 2.55 2.19 -23.51
N HIS A 30 2.99 2.52 -22.28
CA HIS A 30 3.19 3.93 -21.86
C HIS A 30 4.65 4.35 -21.61
N HIS A 31 5.65 3.50 -21.90
CA HIS A 31 7.06 3.90 -21.81
C HIS A 31 7.54 4.60 -23.09
N GLY A 32 6.87 5.69 -23.45
CA GLY A 32 7.52 6.73 -24.24
C GLY A 32 8.68 7.31 -23.41
N ALA A 33 9.81 7.60 -24.07
CA ALA A 33 10.99 8.16 -23.42
C ALA A 33 10.59 9.30 -22.47
N ALA A 34 10.68 9.03 -21.17
CA ALA A 34 10.37 10.04 -20.16
C ALA A 34 11.33 11.21 -20.39
N PRO A 35 10.84 12.44 -20.61
CA PRO A 35 11.72 13.60 -20.52
C PRO A 35 12.39 13.53 -19.16
N ALA A 36 13.72 13.69 -19.12
CA ALA A 36 14.47 13.77 -17.88
C ALA A 36 13.70 14.74 -16.98
N ALA A 37 13.16 14.21 -15.86
CA ALA A 37 12.36 15.00 -14.96
C ALA A 37 13.26 16.11 -14.45
N ALA A 38 13.13 17.30 -15.05
CA ALA A 38 13.53 18.52 -14.38
C ALA A 38 12.84 18.44 -13.03
N SER A 39 13.61 18.43 -11.94
CA SER A 39 13.07 18.47 -10.60
C SER A 39 12.15 19.67 -10.55
N ALA A 40 10.84 19.43 -10.74
CA ALA A 40 9.84 20.43 -10.49
C ALA A 40 10.15 20.86 -9.06
N ALA A 41 10.44 22.14 -8.86
CA ALA A 41 10.49 22.67 -7.51
C ALA A 41 9.08 22.41 -6.95
N GLU A 42 8.91 21.26 -6.30
CA GLU A 42 7.68 20.87 -5.65
C GLU A 42 7.43 21.99 -4.66
N ALA A 43 6.36 22.77 -4.90
CA ALA A 43 6.03 23.89 -4.07
C ALA A 43 5.67 23.35 -2.68
N PHE A 44 6.67 23.30 -1.80
CA PHE A 44 6.47 22.89 -0.41
C PHE A 44 5.53 23.89 0.26
N SER A 45 4.71 23.37 1.16
CA SER A 45 3.80 24.18 1.96
C SER A 45 4.19 24.07 3.42
N ASP A 46 4.21 25.20 4.12
CA ASP A 46 4.44 25.22 5.56
C ASP A 46 3.29 24.56 6.32
N GLY A 47 3.58 24.03 7.50
CA GLY A 47 2.56 23.44 8.36
C GLY A 47 3.04 23.26 9.80
N THR A 48 2.11 23.24 10.73
CA THR A 48 2.38 22.97 12.15
C THR A 48 1.91 21.58 12.51
N VAL A 49 2.83 20.75 13.04
CA VAL A 49 2.49 19.43 13.59
C VAL A 49 1.65 19.62 14.85
N LYS A 50 0.46 19.03 14.85
CA LYS A 50 -0.49 19.07 15.98
C LYS A 50 -0.44 17.81 16.83
N LYS A 51 -0.20 16.65 16.22
CA LYS A 51 -0.10 15.36 16.92
C LYS A 51 0.79 14.39 16.16
N VAL A 52 1.55 13.57 16.90
CA VAL A 52 2.31 12.44 16.36
C VAL A 52 1.79 11.17 17.02
N ASP A 53 1.27 10.25 16.22
CA ASP A 53 0.87 8.91 16.65
C ASP A 53 1.86 7.89 16.09
N LYS A 54 2.85 7.54 16.91
CA LYS A 54 3.92 6.61 16.53
C LYS A 54 3.41 5.17 16.38
N ALA A 55 2.40 4.80 17.15
CA ALA A 55 1.84 3.45 17.10
C ALA A 55 1.03 3.23 15.81
N ALA A 56 0.27 4.25 15.39
CA ALA A 56 -0.52 4.20 14.16
C ALA A 56 0.26 4.61 12.89
N GLY A 57 1.48 5.14 13.01
CA GLY A 57 2.26 5.67 11.89
C GLY A 57 1.60 6.89 11.25
N LYS A 58 1.03 7.79 12.07
CA LYS A 58 0.27 8.95 11.59
C LYS A 58 0.72 10.26 12.25
N ILE A 59 0.66 11.35 11.49
CA ILE A 59 0.96 12.70 11.95
C ILE A 59 -0.20 13.61 11.56
N THR A 60 -0.76 14.33 12.52
CA THR A 60 -1.76 15.37 12.27
C THR A 60 -1.05 16.69 12.07
N ILE A 61 -1.26 17.33 10.92
CA ILE A 61 -0.61 18.60 10.55
C ILE A 61 -1.69 19.61 10.17
N SER A 62 -1.60 20.81 10.72
CA SER A 62 -2.30 21.99 10.21
C SER A 62 -1.43 22.60 9.12
N HIS A 63 -1.74 22.33 7.87
CA HIS A 63 -0.96 22.82 6.73
C HIS A 63 -1.47 24.18 6.26
N GLY A 64 -0.57 24.97 5.67
CA GLY A 64 -0.90 26.16 4.90
C GLY A 64 -1.51 25.81 3.54
N PRO A 65 -1.73 26.78 2.65
CA PRO A 65 -2.36 26.51 1.35
C PRO A 65 -1.52 25.54 0.51
N LEU A 66 -2.15 24.50 -0.03
CA LEU A 66 -1.54 23.59 -1.01
C LEU A 66 -1.99 24.01 -2.41
N ALA A 67 -1.27 24.96 -3.01
CA ALA A 67 -1.66 25.56 -4.30
C ALA A 67 -1.72 24.51 -5.44
N ALA A 68 -0.84 23.51 -5.43
CA ALA A 68 -0.82 22.46 -6.44
C ALA A 68 -2.06 21.54 -6.41
N LEU A 69 -2.83 21.58 -5.32
CA LEU A 69 -3.99 20.73 -5.09
C LEU A 69 -5.28 21.55 -4.85
N ASP A 70 -5.22 22.88 -5.02
CA ASP A 70 -6.31 23.82 -4.73
C ASP A 70 -6.91 23.67 -3.32
N MET A 71 -6.08 23.30 -2.34
CA MET A 71 -6.53 23.13 -0.96
C MET A 71 -6.19 24.35 -0.10
N PRO A 72 -7.18 24.98 0.56
CA PRO A 72 -6.93 26.05 1.51
C PRO A 72 -6.25 25.51 2.80
N PRO A 73 -5.82 26.38 3.73
CA PRO A 73 -5.27 25.96 5.01
C PRO A 73 -6.27 25.11 5.81
N MET A 74 -5.86 23.92 6.23
CA MET A 74 -6.71 22.99 6.98
C MET A 74 -5.87 21.99 7.79
N THR A 75 -6.53 21.22 8.67
CA THR A 75 -5.87 20.20 9.50
C THR A 75 -6.20 18.82 8.95
N MET A 76 -5.15 18.03 8.68
CA MET A 76 -5.26 16.70 8.10
C MET A 76 -4.32 15.71 8.77
N VAL A 77 -4.61 14.42 8.59
CA VAL A 77 -3.79 13.32 9.07
C VAL A 77 -3.00 12.73 7.90
N PHE A 78 -1.69 12.79 8.01
CA PHE A 78 -0.71 12.24 7.08
C PHE A 78 -0.14 10.92 7.63
N ARG A 79 0.26 10.02 6.74
CA ARG A 79 1.03 8.83 7.12
C ARG A 79 2.51 9.22 7.21
N ALA A 80 3.17 8.73 8.26
CA ALA A 80 4.59 8.89 8.50
C ALA A 80 5.40 7.81 7.76
#